data_AF-A0A4Q3G8C4-F1
#
_entry.id   AF-A0A4Q3G8C4-F1
#
_cell.length_a   1.000
_cell.length_b   1.000
_cell.length_c   1.000
_cell.angle_alpha   90.00
_cell.angle_beta   90.00
_cell.angle_gamma   90.00
#
_symmetry.space_group_name_H-M   'P 1'
#
loop_
_entity.id
_entity.type
_entity.pdbx_description
1 polymer ?
#
loop_
_entity_poly.entity_id
_entity_poly.type
_entity_poly.pdbx_seq_one_letter_code
_entity_poly.pdbx_strand_id
1 'polypeptide(L)'
;LATERPHTWFEQNVIATIPMTYPGAGRKVYPGFLQLAGFMTMNLGSHMVSHFEMFKHLVQGDGESADSTMKFYEEYRSVCDMTAEFYLQTIDVVFQDHALPKGTMTHRGRVVDASAITDIAVLAIEGEKDDISGIGQTKAALTLTTGLPEKMKHYLLAEDVGHYGIFNGSKWRNRIAPVVDKWIAAHKG
;
A
#
# COMPACT_ATOMS: atom_id res chain seq x y z
N LEU A 1 13.17 0.97 8.13
CA LEU A 1 13.51 2.27 7.51
C LEU A 1 12.70 3.45 8.07
N ALA A 2 11.37 3.53 7.90
CA ALA A 2 10.58 4.64 8.46
C ALA A 2 10.70 4.76 9.99
N THR A 3 10.78 3.62 10.69
CA THR A 3 10.96 3.53 12.15
C THR A 3 12.41 3.66 12.62
N GLU A 4 13.38 3.63 11.70
CA GLU A 4 14.83 3.59 12.03
C GLU A 4 15.50 4.96 11.86
N ARG A 5 14.83 5.90 11.19
CA ARG A 5 15.32 7.25 10.94
C ARG A 5 14.36 8.27 11.57
N PRO A 6 14.88 9.35 12.19
CA PRO A 6 14.01 10.39 12.72
C PRO A 6 13.30 11.14 11.58
N HIS A 7 12.13 11.73 11.86
CA HIS A 7 11.37 12.53 10.90
C HIS A 7 12.23 13.59 10.17
N THR A 8 13.11 14.29 10.90
CA THR A 8 14.03 15.30 10.37
C THR A 8 14.97 14.76 9.30
N TRP A 9 15.33 13.48 9.35
CA TRP A 9 16.15 12.86 8.32
C TRP A 9 15.40 12.85 6.98
N PHE A 10 14.11 12.50 6.97
CA PHE A 10 13.30 12.49 5.76
C PHE A 10 13.15 13.91 5.19
N GLU A 11 12.85 14.88 6.04
CA GLU A 11 12.72 16.28 5.62
C GLU A 11 14.00 16.81 4.95
N GLN A 12 15.18 16.43 5.45
CA GLN A 12 16.45 16.93 4.95
C GLN A 12 17.00 16.16 3.75
N ASN A 13 16.69 14.86 3.62
CA ASN A 13 17.37 13.98 2.67
C ASN A 13 16.53 13.59 1.45
N VAL A 14 15.19 13.62 1.55
CA VAL A 14 14.33 13.15 0.44
C VAL A 14 13.38 14.21 -0.11
N ILE A 15 13.35 15.41 0.48
CA ILE A 15 12.54 16.52 -0.01
C ILE A 15 13.36 17.43 -0.91
N ALA A 16 12.81 17.76 -2.08
CA ALA A 16 13.39 18.72 -3.01
C ALA A 16 12.41 19.88 -3.28
N THR A 17 12.94 20.97 -3.82
CA THR A 17 12.15 22.13 -4.26
C THR A 17 12.02 22.12 -5.78
N ILE A 18 10.80 22.28 -6.29
CA ILE A 18 10.56 22.34 -7.74
C ILE A 18 11.29 23.57 -8.32
N PRO A 19 12.14 23.41 -9.36
CA PRO A 19 12.86 24.52 -9.97
C PRO A 19 11.93 25.56 -10.59
N MET A 20 12.38 26.82 -10.64
CA MET A 20 11.57 27.95 -11.11
C MET A 20 11.10 27.84 -12.57
N THR A 21 11.74 26.99 -13.36
CA THR A 21 11.42 26.77 -14.77
C THR A 21 10.24 25.83 -15.00
N TYR A 22 9.76 25.13 -13.97
CA TYR A 22 8.68 24.14 -14.09
C TYR A 22 7.39 24.62 -13.42
N PRO A 23 6.20 24.21 -13.92
CA PRO A 23 4.96 24.40 -13.21
C PRO A 23 5.02 23.85 -11.77
N GLY A 24 4.55 24.62 -10.79
CA GLY A 24 4.68 24.27 -9.38
C GLY A 24 5.98 24.74 -8.71
N ALA A 25 6.78 25.56 -9.41
CA ALA A 25 7.96 26.24 -8.91
C ALA A 25 7.88 26.66 -7.43
N GLY A 26 8.93 26.35 -6.66
CA GLY A 26 9.06 26.71 -5.25
C GLY A 26 8.33 25.78 -4.27
N ARG A 27 7.47 24.87 -4.74
CA ARG A 27 6.85 23.86 -3.87
C ARG A 27 7.88 22.83 -3.43
N LYS A 28 7.74 22.37 -2.18
CA LYS A 28 8.50 21.22 -1.66
C LYS A 28 7.79 19.92 -1.99
N VAL A 29 8.52 18.97 -2.52
CA VAL A 29 8.01 17.66 -2.95
C VAL A 29 8.95 16.54 -2.55
N TYR A 30 8.41 15.33 -2.39
CA TYR A 30 9.19 14.10 -2.50
C TYR A 30 9.21 13.67 -3.97
N PRO A 31 10.33 13.87 -4.70
CA PRO A 31 10.37 13.67 -6.13
C PRO A 31 10.19 12.21 -6.54
N GLY A 32 9.48 11.97 -7.64
CA GLY A 32 9.27 10.62 -8.19
C GLY A 32 10.58 9.88 -8.50
N PHE A 33 11.62 10.59 -8.95
CA PHE A 33 12.92 9.94 -9.20
C PHE A 33 13.62 9.52 -7.89
N LEU A 34 13.44 10.25 -6.78
CA LEU A 34 13.95 9.83 -5.46
C LEU A 34 13.09 8.72 -4.87
N GLN A 35 11.79 8.68 -5.17
CA GLN A 35 10.95 7.51 -4.87
C GLN A 35 11.50 6.27 -5.56
N LEU A 36 11.73 6.36 -6.87
CA LEU A 36 12.27 5.25 -7.65
C LEU A 36 13.67 4.85 -7.19
N ALA A 37 14.57 5.81 -6.96
CA ALA A 37 15.93 5.54 -6.48
C ALA A 37 15.95 4.97 -5.06
N GLY A 38 15.15 5.53 -4.15
CA GLY A 38 14.99 5.03 -2.78
C GLY A 38 14.46 3.60 -2.78
N PHE A 39 13.44 3.33 -3.60
CA PHE A 39 12.91 1.98 -3.81
C PHE A 39 13.97 1.01 -4.34
N MET A 40 14.76 1.42 -5.33
CA MET A 40 15.84 0.58 -5.88
C MET A 40 17.00 0.35 -4.90
N THR A 41 17.19 1.20 -3.89
CA THR A 41 18.38 1.19 -3.01
C THR A 41 18.10 0.65 -1.62
N MET A 42 16.88 0.79 -1.10
CA MET A 42 16.42 0.19 0.14
C MET A 42 16.32 -1.33 -0.08
N ASN A 43 17.25 -2.11 0.47
CA ASN A 43 17.36 -3.58 0.31
C ASN A 43 17.82 -4.10 -1.07
N LEU A 44 18.83 -3.50 -1.68
CA LEU A 44 19.49 -4.00 -2.91
C LEU A 44 19.77 -5.52 -2.94
N GLY A 45 20.13 -6.13 -1.80
CA GLY A 45 20.47 -7.56 -1.71
C GLY A 45 19.27 -8.50 -1.67
N SER A 46 18.22 -8.19 -0.90
CA SER A 46 17.03 -9.03 -0.85
C SER A 46 16.08 -8.69 -1.98
N HIS A 47 15.86 -7.42 -2.33
CA HIS A 47 14.91 -7.05 -3.37
C HIS A 47 15.35 -7.41 -4.78
N MET A 48 16.64 -7.43 -5.16
CA MET A 48 16.98 -7.92 -6.51
C MET A 48 16.72 -9.42 -6.67
N VAL A 49 16.93 -10.20 -5.61
CA VAL A 49 16.61 -11.64 -5.60
C VAL A 49 15.11 -11.85 -5.46
N SER A 50 14.43 -11.17 -4.54
CA SER A 50 12.98 -11.22 -4.38
C SER A 50 12.22 -10.68 -5.58
N HIS A 51 12.75 -9.70 -6.33
CA HIS A 51 12.15 -9.25 -7.60
C HIS A 51 12.44 -10.21 -8.73
N PHE A 52 13.64 -10.80 -8.81
CA PHE A 52 13.92 -11.85 -9.79
C PHE A 52 13.12 -13.13 -9.50
N GLU A 53 12.90 -13.45 -8.22
CA GLU A 53 12.06 -14.57 -7.77
C GLU A 53 10.57 -14.25 -7.85
N MET A 54 10.10 -13.04 -7.51
CA MET A 54 8.74 -12.56 -7.76
C MET A 54 8.44 -12.53 -9.26
N PHE A 55 9.39 -12.09 -10.08
CA PHE A 55 9.36 -12.16 -11.54
C PHE A 55 9.29 -13.60 -12.04
N LYS A 56 10.12 -14.49 -11.50
CA LYS A 56 10.08 -15.93 -11.80
C LYS A 56 8.77 -16.56 -11.31
N HIS A 57 8.16 -16.11 -10.22
CA HIS A 57 6.90 -16.61 -9.68
C HIS A 57 5.66 -16.04 -10.41
N LEU A 58 5.72 -14.80 -10.90
CA LEU A 58 4.75 -14.23 -11.85
C LEU A 58 4.78 -15.02 -13.17
N VAL A 59 5.98 -15.34 -13.68
CA VAL A 59 6.13 -16.10 -14.93
C VAL A 59 5.82 -17.60 -14.77
N GLN A 60 6.31 -18.25 -13.72
CA GLN A 60 6.10 -19.69 -13.46
C GLN A 60 4.71 -20.01 -12.88
N GLY A 61 3.91 -19.01 -12.52
CA GLY A 61 2.58 -19.19 -11.93
C GLY A 61 1.40 -18.66 -12.76
N ASP A 62 1.60 -17.64 -13.61
CA ASP A 62 0.50 -16.96 -14.31
C ASP A 62 0.54 -17.11 -15.85
N GLY A 63 1.59 -17.73 -16.43
CA GLY A 63 1.63 -18.06 -17.86
C GLY A 63 1.58 -16.85 -18.81
N GLU A 64 1.81 -15.63 -18.32
CA GLU A 64 1.73 -14.41 -19.13
C GLU A 64 3.02 -14.15 -19.93
N SER A 65 2.89 -13.45 -21.07
CA SER A 65 3.97 -13.23 -22.04
C SER A 65 4.94 -12.11 -21.64
N ALA A 66 6.10 -12.05 -22.31
CA ALA A 66 7.09 -10.97 -22.12
C ALA A 66 6.52 -9.55 -22.39
N ASP A 67 5.42 -9.41 -23.14
CA ASP A 67 4.78 -8.11 -23.40
C ASP A 67 3.99 -7.59 -22.19
N SER A 68 3.35 -8.47 -21.42
CA SER A 68 2.69 -8.06 -20.16
C SER A 68 3.74 -7.64 -19.13
N THR A 69 4.90 -8.30 -19.15
CA THR A 69 6.07 -7.94 -18.35
C THR A 69 6.55 -6.51 -18.65
N MET A 70 6.70 -6.14 -19.93
CA MET A 70 7.20 -4.80 -20.28
C MET A 70 6.21 -3.71 -19.86
N LYS A 71 4.91 -3.94 -20.04
CA LYS A 71 3.85 -3.01 -19.62
C LYS A 71 3.81 -2.82 -18.10
N PHE A 72 3.98 -3.89 -17.33
CA PHE A 72 4.09 -3.78 -15.88
C PHE A 72 5.27 -2.89 -15.47
N TYR A 73 6.43 -3.04 -16.12
CA TYR A 73 7.58 -2.17 -15.85
C TYR A 73 7.33 -0.70 -16.23
N GLU A 74 6.60 -0.42 -17.31
CA GLU A 74 6.23 0.95 -17.67
C GLU A 74 5.27 1.58 -16.63
N GLU A 75 4.25 0.84 -16.21
CA GLU A 75 3.32 1.26 -15.17
C GLU A 75 4.07 1.48 -13.83
N TYR A 76 4.99 0.60 -13.49
CA TYR A 76 5.81 0.70 -12.29
C TYR A 76 6.74 1.93 -12.27
N ARG A 77 7.17 2.39 -13.44
CA ARG A 77 8.02 3.58 -13.60
C ARG A 77 7.21 4.88 -13.68
N SER A 78 5.88 4.81 -13.63
CA SER A 78 4.98 5.97 -13.62
C SER A 78 4.93 6.63 -12.23
N VAL A 79 6.09 7.12 -11.78
CA VAL A 79 6.22 7.84 -10.51
C VAL A 79 5.76 9.29 -10.66
N CYS A 80 5.06 9.80 -9.65
CA CYS A 80 4.65 11.20 -9.57
C CYS A 80 5.25 11.86 -8.33
N ASP A 81 5.54 13.16 -8.43
CA ASP A 81 5.97 13.94 -7.28
C ASP A 81 4.85 14.03 -6.24
N MET A 82 5.15 13.66 -5.01
CA MET A 82 4.23 13.82 -3.88
C MET A 82 4.55 15.12 -3.13
N THR A 83 3.55 15.81 -2.60
CA THR A 83 3.83 17.02 -1.81
C THR A 83 4.58 16.64 -0.53
N ALA A 84 5.51 17.49 -0.10
CA ALA A 84 6.32 17.20 1.08
C ALA A 84 5.44 17.01 2.33
N GLU A 85 4.38 17.81 2.47
CA GLU A 85 3.46 17.74 3.60
C GLU A 85 2.75 16.39 3.69
N PHE A 86 2.28 15.87 2.55
CA PHE A 86 1.59 14.58 2.49
C PHE A 86 2.55 13.42 2.82
N TYR A 87 3.74 13.43 2.21
CA TYR A 87 4.74 12.38 2.44
C TYR A 87 5.21 12.37 3.90
N LEU A 88 5.63 13.53 4.42
CA LEU A 88 6.16 13.66 5.78
C LEU A 88 5.10 13.33 6.83
N GLN A 89 3.86 13.80 6.65
CA GLN A 89 2.75 13.42 7.51
C GLN A 89 2.51 11.91 7.50
N THR A 90 2.64 11.25 6.35
CA THR A 90 2.45 9.79 6.27
C THR A 90 3.54 9.06 7.05
N ILE A 91 4.80 9.48 6.93
CA ILE A 91 5.91 8.91 7.73
C ILE A 91 5.62 9.05 9.22
N ASP A 92 5.27 10.25 9.66
CA ASP A 92 5.00 10.57 11.06
C ASP A 92 3.77 9.80 11.59
N VAL A 93 2.60 10.10 11.04
CA VAL A 93 1.30 9.64 11.56
C VAL A 93 1.07 8.15 11.34
N VAL A 94 1.45 7.60 10.19
CA VAL A 94 1.14 6.21 9.82
C VAL A 94 2.27 5.28 10.26
N PHE A 95 3.52 5.57 9.89
CA PHE A 95 4.62 4.62 10.07
C PHE A 95 5.39 4.75 11.39
N GLN A 96 5.49 5.95 11.97
CA GLN A 96 6.20 6.17 13.23
C GLN A 96 5.23 6.10 14.41
N ASP A 97 4.22 6.95 14.41
CA ASP A 97 3.28 7.09 15.52
C ASP A 97 2.23 5.97 15.56
N HIS A 98 1.87 5.40 14.40
CA HIS A 98 0.72 4.50 14.27
C HIS A 98 -0.54 5.11 14.90
N ALA A 99 -0.85 6.37 14.55
CA ALA A 99 -1.85 7.16 15.26
C ALA A 99 -3.28 6.59 15.14
N LEU A 100 -3.60 5.95 14.00
CA LEU A 100 -4.93 5.36 13.77
C LEU A 100 -5.22 4.19 14.73
N PRO A 101 -4.41 3.11 14.78
CA PRO A 101 -4.66 2.00 15.70
C PRO A 101 -4.52 2.39 17.18
N LYS A 102 -3.81 3.49 17.49
CA LYS A 102 -3.72 4.04 18.86
C LYS A 102 -4.86 4.98 19.25
N GLY A 103 -5.77 5.31 18.32
CA GLY A 103 -6.89 6.23 18.57
C GLY A 103 -6.46 7.69 18.77
N THR A 104 -5.27 8.08 18.33
CA THR A 104 -4.74 9.46 18.44
C THR A 104 -4.78 10.23 17.12
N MET A 105 -5.09 9.55 16.01
CA MET A 105 -5.22 10.20 14.70
C MET A 105 -6.38 11.20 14.71
N THR A 106 -6.15 12.40 14.20
CA THR A 106 -7.19 13.41 13.99
C THR A 106 -7.29 13.79 12.52
N HIS A 107 -8.50 14.11 12.08
CA HIS A 107 -8.77 14.70 10.77
C HIS A 107 -9.67 15.93 10.96
N ARG A 108 -9.19 17.10 10.51
CA ARG A 108 -9.91 18.38 10.64
C ARG A 108 -10.42 18.64 12.07
N GLY A 109 -9.57 18.36 13.06
CA GLY A 109 -9.86 18.57 14.48
C GLY A 109 -10.76 17.51 15.14
N ARG A 110 -11.14 16.45 14.42
CA ARG A 110 -11.94 15.34 14.97
C ARG A 110 -11.07 14.09 15.09
N VAL A 111 -11.13 13.42 16.23
CA VAL A 111 -10.49 12.10 16.40
C VAL A 111 -11.13 11.11 15.42
N VAL A 112 -10.28 10.35 14.72
CA VAL A 112 -10.73 9.28 13.83
C VAL A 112 -11.03 8.07 14.69
N ASP A 113 -12.29 7.66 14.72
CA ASP A 113 -12.77 6.51 15.48
C ASP A 113 -13.33 5.44 14.54
N ALA A 114 -12.59 4.34 14.37
CA ALA A 114 -13.01 3.21 13.54
C ALA A 114 -14.21 2.45 14.12
N SER A 115 -14.49 2.58 15.43
CA SER A 115 -15.66 1.95 16.05
C SER A 115 -16.98 2.61 15.64
N ALA A 116 -16.92 3.83 15.09
CA ALA A 116 -18.09 4.53 14.56
C ALA A 116 -18.64 3.91 13.27
N ILE A 117 -17.91 2.97 12.65
CA ILE A 117 -18.40 2.22 11.49
C ILE A 117 -19.34 1.11 11.98
N THR A 118 -20.64 1.25 11.70
CA THR A 118 -21.68 0.32 12.19
C THR A 118 -22.50 -0.36 11.09
N ASP A 119 -22.48 0.20 9.88
CA ASP A 119 -23.40 -0.15 8.78
C ASP A 119 -22.69 -0.37 7.43
N ILE A 120 -21.35 -0.26 7.38
CA ILE A 120 -20.56 -0.50 6.18
C ILE A 120 -19.76 -1.78 6.35
N ALA A 121 -20.01 -2.77 5.48
CA ALA A 121 -19.33 -4.06 5.52
C ALA A 121 -17.84 -3.93 5.14
N VAL A 122 -16.95 -4.61 5.87
CA VAL A 122 -15.50 -4.54 5.69
C VAL A 122 -14.94 -5.91 5.25
N LEU A 123 -14.22 -5.91 4.14
CA LEU A 123 -13.48 -7.05 3.62
C LEU A 123 -11.98 -6.75 3.69
N ALA A 124 -11.25 -7.52 4.51
CA ALA A 124 -9.79 -7.48 4.58
C ALA A 124 -9.20 -8.60 3.72
N ILE A 125 -8.31 -8.26 2.79
CA ILE A 125 -7.66 -9.20 1.88
C ILE A 125 -6.15 -9.09 2.07
N GLU A 126 -5.49 -10.23 2.30
CA GLU A 126 -4.04 -10.31 2.42
C GLU A 126 -3.49 -11.39 1.47
N GLY A 127 -2.29 -11.17 0.93
CA GLY A 127 -1.55 -12.19 0.19
C GLY A 127 -0.59 -12.92 1.12
N GLU A 128 -0.53 -14.25 1.06
CA GLU A 128 0.40 -15.04 1.90
C GLU A 128 1.88 -14.68 1.66
N LYS A 129 2.22 -14.29 0.44
CA LYS A 129 3.58 -13.91 0.02
C LYS A 129 3.73 -12.39 -0.14
N ASP A 130 2.85 -11.60 0.48
CA ASP A 130 2.96 -10.14 0.49
C ASP A 130 4.01 -9.70 1.52
N ASP A 131 5.10 -9.12 1.01
CA ASP A 131 6.22 -8.60 1.79
C ASP A 131 6.14 -7.08 2.05
N ILE A 132 5.12 -6.40 1.51
CA ILE A 132 4.89 -4.96 1.65
C ILE A 132 3.85 -4.72 2.77
N SER A 133 2.67 -5.32 2.64
CA SER A 133 1.61 -5.33 3.66
C SER A 133 1.46 -6.74 4.20
N GLY A 134 2.40 -7.13 5.06
CA GLY A 134 2.48 -8.48 5.59
C GLY A 134 1.23 -8.92 6.37
N ILE A 135 1.11 -10.25 6.53
CA ILE A 135 -0.02 -10.89 7.19
C ILE A 135 -0.31 -10.25 8.57
N GLY A 136 -1.57 -9.90 8.79
CA GLY A 136 -2.06 -9.28 10.01
C GLY A 136 -2.23 -7.75 9.93
N GLN A 137 -1.50 -7.05 9.05
CA GLN A 137 -1.59 -5.59 8.97
C GLN A 137 -2.93 -5.11 8.42
N THR A 138 -3.40 -5.71 7.32
CA THR A 138 -4.70 -5.37 6.73
C THR A 138 -5.83 -5.98 7.57
N LYS A 139 -5.63 -7.19 8.08
CA LYS A 139 -6.59 -7.87 8.98
C LYS A 139 -6.89 -7.05 10.25
N ALA A 140 -5.94 -6.26 10.73
CA ALA A 140 -6.13 -5.39 11.89
C ALA A 140 -7.31 -4.43 11.73
N ALA A 141 -7.69 -4.05 10.50
CA ALA A 141 -8.87 -3.21 10.24
C ALA A 141 -10.17 -3.84 10.77
N LEU A 142 -10.29 -5.16 10.75
CA LEU A 142 -11.46 -5.89 11.30
C LEU A 142 -11.52 -5.79 12.83
N THR A 143 -10.35 -5.76 13.48
CA THR A 143 -10.23 -5.59 14.94
C THR A 143 -10.56 -4.15 15.35
N LEU A 144 -10.14 -3.16 14.56
CA LEU A 144 -10.37 -1.73 14.85
C LEU A 144 -11.85 -1.33 14.70
N THR A 145 -12.62 -2.04 13.88
CA THR A 145 -14.04 -1.76 13.60
C THR A 145 -14.97 -2.44 14.60
N THR A 146 -14.83 -2.11 15.89
CA THR A 146 -15.56 -2.80 16.98
C THR A 146 -17.07 -2.57 16.97
N GLY A 147 -17.55 -1.46 16.39
CA GLY A 147 -18.98 -1.17 16.23
C GLY A 147 -19.68 -1.98 15.14
N LEU A 148 -18.91 -2.68 14.29
CA LEU A 148 -19.43 -3.44 13.18
C LEU A 148 -19.68 -4.90 13.59
N PRO A 149 -20.88 -5.48 13.35
CA PRO A 149 -21.14 -6.89 13.65
C PRO A 149 -20.23 -7.84 12.87
N GLU A 150 -19.87 -8.98 13.46
CA GLU A 150 -18.99 -9.97 12.82
C GLU A 150 -19.51 -10.48 11.46
N LYS A 151 -20.83 -10.54 11.26
CA LYS A 151 -21.42 -10.91 9.96
C LYS A 151 -21.11 -9.92 8.82
N MET A 152 -20.70 -8.69 9.16
CA MET A 152 -20.33 -7.62 8.23
C MET A 152 -18.81 -7.46 8.13
N LYS A 153 -18.05 -8.42 8.66
CA LYS A 153 -16.60 -8.49 8.56
C LYS A 153 -16.21 -9.77 7.84
N HIS A 154 -15.29 -9.66 6.90
CA HIS A 154 -14.73 -10.84 6.25
C HIS A 154 -13.23 -10.70 6.05
N TYR A 155 -12.52 -11.80 6.24
CA TYR A 155 -11.07 -11.89 6.04
C TYR A 155 -10.79 -12.96 4.99
N LEU A 156 -9.99 -12.60 3.99
CA LEU A 156 -9.50 -13.50 2.96
C LEU A 156 -7.96 -13.48 2.98
N LEU A 157 -7.36 -14.61 3.31
CA LEU A 157 -5.94 -14.86 3.03
C LEU A 157 -5.83 -15.57 1.68
N ALA A 158 -5.18 -14.93 0.72
CA ALA A 158 -4.93 -15.48 -0.60
C ALA A 158 -3.59 -16.24 -0.60
N GLU A 159 -3.64 -17.56 -0.48
CA GLU A 159 -2.46 -18.46 -0.50
C GLU A 159 -1.64 -18.30 -1.78
N ASP A 160 -0.31 -18.35 -1.66
CA ASP A 160 0.65 -18.16 -2.75
C ASP A 160 0.53 -16.83 -3.51
N VAL A 161 -0.20 -15.83 -2.99
CA VAL A 161 -0.36 -14.52 -3.63
C VAL A 161 0.59 -13.51 -3.00
N GLY A 162 1.39 -12.81 -3.83
CA GLY A 162 2.20 -11.67 -3.41
C GLY A 162 1.47 -10.33 -3.58
N HIS A 163 2.12 -9.23 -3.22
CA HIS A 163 1.48 -7.90 -3.11
C HIS A 163 0.71 -7.45 -4.36
N TYR A 164 1.24 -7.65 -5.58
CA TYR A 164 0.52 -7.27 -6.79
C TYR A 164 -0.57 -8.27 -7.19
N GLY A 165 -0.41 -9.53 -6.82
CA GLY A 165 -1.35 -10.59 -7.15
C GLY A 165 -2.68 -10.46 -6.40
N ILE A 166 -2.76 -9.63 -5.35
CA ILE A 166 -4.02 -9.28 -4.69
C ILE A 166 -4.84 -8.24 -5.45
N PHE A 167 -4.33 -7.68 -6.56
CA PHE A 167 -5.05 -6.70 -7.39
C PHE A 167 -5.09 -7.07 -8.89
N ASN A 168 -4.20 -7.94 -9.35
CA ASN A 168 -4.07 -8.28 -10.77
C ASN A 168 -3.62 -9.75 -10.98
N GLY A 169 -3.60 -10.21 -12.23
CA GLY A 169 -3.16 -11.54 -12.62
C GLY A 169 -4.26 -12.59 -12.51
N SER A 170 -3.90 -13.84 -12.80
CA SER A 170 -4.86 -14.95 -12.84
C SER A 170 -5.41 -15.28 -11.44
N LYS A 171 -4.56 -15.17 -10.41
CA LYS A 171 -4.95 -15.40 -9.02
C LYS A 171 -5.99 -14.39 -8.54
N TRP A 172 -5.84 -13.10 -8.87
CA TRP A 172 -6.89 -12.10 -8.63
C TRP A 172 -8.19 -12.49 -9.33
N ARG A 173 -8.16 -12.68 -10.65
CA ARG A 173 -9.35 -12.92 -11.49
C ARG A 173 -10.14 -14.16 -11.05
N ASN A 174 -9.44 -15.23 -10.68
CA ASN A 174 -10.06 -16.53 -10.41
C ASN A 174 -10.37 -16.78 -8.93
N ARG A 175 -9.66 -16.13 -7.99
CA ARG A 175 -9.76 -16.43 -6.55
C ARG A 175 -10.24 -15.26 -5.70
N ILE A 176 -9.82 -14.04 -6.00
CA ILE A 176 -10.05 -12.88 -5.13
C ILE A 176 -11.22 -12.04 -5.64
N ALA A 177 -11.22 -11.66 -6.92
CA ALA A 177 -12.28 -10.86 -7.52
C ALA A 177 -13.68 -11.47 -7.31
N PRO A 178 -13.90 -12.80 -7.45
CA PRO A 178 -15.20 -13.39 -7.16
C PRO A 178 -15.63 -13.27 -5.69
N VAL A 179 -14.69 -13.22 -4.75
CA VAL A 179 -15.01 -12.98 -3.31
C VAL A 179 -15.42 -11.53 -3.10
N VAL A 180 -14.70 -10.58 -3.70
CA VAL A 180 -15.06 -9.16 -3.69
C VAL A 180 -16.45 -8.94 -4.27
N ASP A 181 -16.74 -9.49 -5.44
CA ASP A 181 -18.02 -9.36 -6.12
C ASP A 181 -19.17 -9.93 -5.27
N LYS A 182 -18.97 -11.13 -4.71
CA LYS A 182 -19.96 -11.76 -3.80
C LYS A 182 -20.17 -10.93 -2.54
N TRP A 183 -19.10 -10.38 -1.96
CA TRP A 183 -19.17 -9.57 -0.75
C TRP A 183 -19.96 -8.29 -0.98
N ILE A 184 -19.65 -7.56 -2.06
CA ILE A 184 -20.37 -6.37 -2.49
C ILE A 184 -21.84 -6.72 -2.77
N ALA A 185 -22.11 -7.81 -3.50
CA ALA A 185 -23.46 -8.22 -3.83
C ALA A 185 -24.31 -8.59 -2.59
N ALA A 186 -23.70 -9.22 -1.58
CA ALA A 186 -24.36 -9.58 -0.33
C ALA A 186 -24.64 -8.39 0.59
N HIS A 187 -23.95 -7.26 0.40
CA HIS A 187 -24.05 -6.06 1.23
C HIS A 187 -24.45 -4.82 0.41
N LYS A 188 -25.23 -5.01 -0.67
CA LYS A 188 -25.86 -3.89 -1.38
C LYS A 188 -26.83 -3.20 -0.42
N GLY A 189 -26.53 -1.94 -0.08
CA GLY A 189 -27.45 -1.04 0.62
C GLY A 189 -28.66 -0.69 -0.24
#